data_AF-A0A7X7I7H8-F1
#
_entry.id   AF-A0A7X7I7H8-F1
#
_cell.length_a   1.000
_cell.length_b   1.000
_cell.length_c   1.000
_cell.angle_alpha   90.00
_cell.angle_beta   90.00
_cell.angle_gamma   90.00
#
_symmetry.space_group_name_H-M   'P 1'
#
loop_
_entity.id
_entity.type
_entity.pdbx_description
1 polymer ?
#
loop_
_entity_poly.entity_id
_entity_poly.type
_entity_poly.pdbx_seq_one_letter_code
_entity_poly.pdbx_strand_id
1 'polypeptide(L)'
;MRKTMQIMLVAIIPLFSGCAFLQELFSQIVTTEVPTRERMQGVWEVTEAYDQNGVSILDKISFPPVTGFQLSSDNGAISTAGPMITYIVYGPGKYANVASKIDLVFNYTKIEPNNGEWFIDDGVVDRFTFEMRLRNLSVPGLTSLQEMLKWFGVYTPILNEVIYHKFYDVKVIIDDRKDSIMEWEFDDSTTTKYYMKDGRGEERAITLNTDSFSRCRFVLTKRVKDLTDLIRDASN
;
A
#
# COMPACT_ATOMS: atom_id res chain seq x y z
N MET A 1 -22.24 -65.77 66.05
CA MET A 1 -22.01 -64.77 67.14
C MET A 1 -21.95 -63.38 66.52
N ARG A 2 -22.65 -62.41 67.13
CA ARG A 2 -22.55 -60.93 67.01
C ARG A 2 -21.08 -60.44 66.89
N LYS A 3 -20.66 -59.29 66.33
CA LYS A 3 -21.22 -57.94 66.02
C LYS A 3 -20.12 -57.09 65.30
N THR A 4 -20.51 -56.09 64.47
CA THR A 4 -19.86 -54.76 64.17
C THR A 4 -18.44 -54.72 63.51
N MET A 5 -17.97 -53.76 62.69
CA MET A 5 -18.28 -52.33 62.43
C MET A 5 -17.55 -51.81 61.14
N GLN A 6 -18.25 -50.97 60.34
CA GLN A 6 -17.87 -49.76 59.54
C GLN A 6 -16.50 -49.49 58.83
N ILE A 7 -16.61 -49.20 57.50
CA ILE A 7 -16.25 -47.97 56.70
C ILE A 7 -14.78 -47.60 56.32
N MET A 8 -14.66 -47.09 55.06
CA MET A 8 -13.66 -46.22 54.38
C MET A 8 -12.47 -46.87 53.63
N LEU A 9 -11.90 -46.36 52.51
CA LEU A 9 -12.24 -45.51 51.35
C LEU A 9 -10.90 -45.30 50.58
N VAL A 10 -10.91 -45.36 49.22
CA VAL A 10 -9.98 -44.73 48.21
C VAL A 10 -8.49 -45.16 48.23
N ALA A 11 -7.98 -45.88 47.23
CA ALA A 11 -7.57 -45.52 45.85
C ALA A 11 -6.21 -44.79 45.74
N ILE A 12 -5.38 -45.24 44.79
CA ILE A 12 -4.75 -44.46 43.69
C ILE A 12 -3.64 -45.34 43.07
N ILE A 13 -3.84 -45.75 41.81
CA ILE A 13 -2.81 -46.25 40.89
C ILE A 13 -2.44 -45.05 40.00
N PRO A 14 -1.15 -44.71 39.80
CA PRO A 14 -0.78 -43.63 38.89
C PRO A 14 -0.80 -44.17 37.46
N LEU A 15 -1.88 -43.86 36.74
CA LEU A 15 -1.92 -43.79 35.28
C LEU A 15 -2.26 -42.32 34.96
N PHE A 16 -1.76 -41.79 33.84
CA PHE A 16 -1.86 -40.38 33.39
C PHE A 16 -0.66 -39.46 33.71
N SER A 17 0.45 -39.66 33.00
CA SER A 17 1.46 -38.60 32.76
C SER A 17 1.81 -38.44 31.26
N GLY A 18 0.88 -38.77 30.37
CA GLY A 18 1.05 -38.60 28.91
C GLY A 18 0.15 -37.55 28.26
N CYS A 19 -0.84 -37.00 28.99
CA CYS A 19 -1.85 -36.12 28.40
C CYS A 19 -1.60 -34.63 28.68
N ALA A 20 -0.97 -34.27 29.81
CA ALA A 20 -0.67 -32.87 30.14
C ALA A 20 0.38 -32.24 29.21
N PHE A 21 1.41 -33.00 28.82
CA PHE A 21 2.47 -32.49 27.93
C PHE A 21 1.97 -32.23 26.51
N LEU A 22 1.11 -33.10 25.97
CA LEU A 22 0.48 -32.86 24.67
C LEU A 22 -0.52 -31.71 24.74
N GLN A 23 -1.24 -31.55 25.86
CA GLN A 23 -2.19 -30.44 26.03
C GLN A 23 -1.50 -29.08 26.20
N GLU A 24 -0.32 -29.02 26.83
CA GLU A 24 0.55 -27.85 26.80
C GLU A 24 1.10 -27.56 25.40
N LEU A 25 1.55 -28.59 24.67
CA LEU A 25 2.04 -28.45 23.28
C LEU A 25 0.95 -27.96 22.31
N PHE A 26 -0.30 -28.41 22.47
CA PHE A 26 -1.43 -27.92 21.69
C PHE A 26 -1.94 -26.54 22.17
N SER A 27 -1.73 -26.17 23.43
CA SER A 27 -2.03 -24.81 23.92
C SER A 27 -1.02 -23.76 23.45
N GLN A 28 0.17 -24.19 23.02
CA GLN A 28 1.18 -23.37 22.35
C GLN A 28 1.05 -23.36 20.83
N ILE A 29 -0.12 -23.69 20.28
CA ILE A 29 -0.53 -23.09 19.00
C ILE A 29 -0.78 -21.62 19.34
N VAL A 30 0.31 -20.87 19.48
CA VAL A 30 0.31 -19.42 19.35
C VAL A 30 -0.36 -19.19 18.01
N THR A 31 -1.57 -18.65 18.04
CA THR A 31 -2.13 -17.98 16.88
C THR A 31 -1.21 -16.79 16.63
N THR A 32 -0.07 -17.03 15.99
CA THR A 32 0.80 -15.97 15.50
C THR A 32 -0.05 -15.26 14.47
N GLU A 33 -0.55 -14.09 14.84
CA GLU A 33 -1.26 -13.22 13.90
C GLU A 33 -0.39 -13.08 12.65
N VAL A 34 -1.02 -13.26 11.47
CA VAL A 34 -0.31 -13.21 10.20
C VAL A 34 0.33 -11.82 10.08
N PRO A 35 1.65 -11.71 9.83
CA PRO A 35 2.32 -10.42 9.75
C PRO A 35 1.66 -9.48 8.74
N THR A 36 1.61 -8.18 9.03
CA THR A 36 0.99 -7.18 8.15
C THR A 36 1.58 -7.24 6.74
N ARG A 37 2.90 -7.46 6.64
CA ARG A 37 3.60 -7.66 5.36
C ARG A 37 2.96 -8.75 4.50
N GLU A 38 2.67 -9.92 5.07
CA GLU A 38 2.09 -11.03 4.31
C GLU A 38 0.66 -10.72 3.87
N ARG A 39 -0.12 -10.06 4.74
CA ARG A 39 -1.50 -9.67 4.43
C ARG A 39 -1.59 -8.64 3.30
N MET A 40 -0.65 -7.68 3.26
CA MET A 40 -0.58 -6.64 2.23
C MET A 40 -0.18 -7.15 0.84
N GLN A 41 0.46 -8.31 0.73
CA GLN A 41 0.88 -8.84 -0.57
C GLN A 41 -0.31 -9.18 -1.48
N GLY A 42 -0.13 -8.96 -2.79
CA GLY A 42 -1.11 -9.26 -3.83
C GLY A 42 -1.55 -8.06 -4.65
N VAL A 43 -2.62 -8.22 -5.41
CA VAL A 43 -3.19 -7.17 -6.27
C VAL A 43 -4.35 -6.49 -5.56
N TRP A 44 -4.35 -5.16 -5.58
CA TRP A 44 -5.29 -4.30 -4.86
C TRP A 44 -5.80 -3.20 -5.79
N GLU A 45 -7.12 -3.01 -5.81
CA GLU A 45 -7.78 -1.92 -6.53
C GLU A 45 -8.27 -0.88 -5.54
N VAL A 46 -8.04 0.40 -5.82
CA VAL A 46 -8.65 1.50 -5.05
C VAL A 46 -10.12 1.60 -5.44
N THR A 47 -10.99 1.23 -4.51
CA THR A 47 -12.45 1.21 -4.70
C THR A 47 -13.15 2.41 -4.05
N GLU A 48 -12.51 3.05 -3.07
CA GLU A 48 -12.97 4.30 -2.48
C GLU A 48 -11.79 5.23 -2.20
N ALA A 49 -12.02 6.54 -2.28
CA ALA A 49 -10.99 7.53 -2.01
C ALA A 49 -11.61 8.82 -1.46
N TYR A 50 -11.03 9.36 -0.39
CA TYR A 50 -11.54 10.50 0.34
C TYR A 50 -10.43 11.52 0.62
N ASP A 51 -10.76 12.80 0.51
CA ASP A 51 -9.88 13.88 0.98
C ASP A 51 -9.92 14.03 2.52
N GLN A 52 -9.12 14.97 3.03
CA GLN A 52 -9.03 15.29 4.47
C GLN A 52 -10.37 15.67 5.12
N ASN A 53 -11.37 16.10 4.34
CA ASN A 53 -12.69 16.47 4.84
C ASN A 53 -13.70 15.32 4.70
N GLY A 54 -13.27 14.14 4.23
CA GLY A 54 -14.13 13.00 3.96
C GLY A 54 -14.93 13.13 2.66
N VAL A 55 -14.58 14.06 1.76
CA VAL A 55 -15.25 14.19 0.46
C VAL A 55 -14.65 13.18 -0.51
N SER A 56 -15.51 12.46 -1.25
CA SER A 56 -15.04 11.50 -2.25
C SER A 56 -14.22 12.20 -3.34
N ILE A 57 -13.10 11.59 -3.69
CA ILE A 57 -12.18 12.05 -4.75
C ILE A 57 -11.87 10.94 -5.76
N LEU A 58 -12.57 9.80 -5.68
CA LEU A 58 -12.32 8.64 -6.54
C LEU A 58 -12.42 9.00 -8.03
N ASP A 59 -13.44 9.77 -8.40
CA ASP A 59 -13.67 10.28 -9.76
C ASP A 59 -12.54 11.20 -10.26
N LYS A 60 -11.81 11.83 -9.35
CA LYS A 60 -10.68 12.71 -9.68
C LYS A 60 -9.42 11.91 -9.94
N ILE A 61 -9.22 10.77 -9.28
CA ILE A 61 -7.95 10.01 -9.33
C ILE A 61 -8.05 8.72 -10.15
N SER A 62 -9.24 8.20 -10.35
CA SER A 62 -9.50 6.99 -11.14
C SER A 62 -9.85 7.38 -12.57
N PHE A 63 -8.81 7.72 -13.33
CA PHE A 63 -8.92 7.78 -14.79
C PHE A 63 -8.73 6.36 -15.36
N PRO A 64 -9.46 5.99 -16.44
CA PRO A 64 -9.32 4.68 -17.06
C PRO A 64 -7.84 4.32 -17.29
N PRO A 65 -7.44 3.08 -16.95
CA PRO A 65 -8.32 1.96 -16.68
C PRO A 65 -8.79 1.84 -15.23
N VAL A 66 -7.90 1.92 -14.24
CA VAL A 66 -8.20 1.80 -12.80
C VAL A 66 -7.00 2.30 -12.01
N THR A 67 -7.19 2.71 -10.76
CA THR A 67 -6.08 2.89 -9.81
C THR A 67 -5.86 1.59 -9.05
N GLY A 68 -4.73 0.92 -9.28
CA GLY A 68 -4.40 -0.33 -8.60
C GLY A 68 -2.91 -0.50 -8.32
N PHE A 69 -2.63 -1.48 -7.45
CA PHE A 69 -1.30 -1.86 -6.97
C PHE A 69 -1.13 -3.37 -7.03
N GLN A 70 0.08 -3.82 -7.32
CA GLN A 70 0.55 -5.16 -7.07
C GLN A 70 1.74 -5.05 -6.13
N LEU A 71 1.61 -5.60 -4.92
CA LEU A 71 2.62 -5.58 -3.87
C LEU A 71 3.28 -6.95 -3.77
N SER A 72 4.57 -6.99 -4.07
CA SER A 72 5.39 -8.21 -4.10
C SER A 72 6.13 -8.42 -2.78
N SER A 73 6.51 -9.67 -2.50
CA SER A 73 7.24 -10.05 -1.28
C SER A 73 8.67 -9.51 -1.21
N ASP A 74 9.24 -9.07 -2.32
CA ASP A 74 10.59 -8.49 -2.44
C ASP A 74 10.60 -6.96 -2.27
N ASN A 75 9.57 -6.40 -1.65
CA ASN A 75 9.32 -4.96 -1.51
C ASN A 75 9.01 -4.24 -2.84
N GLY A 76 8.89 -4.95 -3.96
CA GLY A 76 8.49 -4.36 -5.23
C GLY A 76 7.02 -3.93 -5.24
N ALA A 77 6.73 -2.80 -5.88
CA ALA A 77 5.38 -2.36 -6.18
C ALA A 77 5.25 -2.06 -7.68
N ILE A 78 4.16 -2.55 -8.27
CA ILE A 78 3.73 -2.18 -9.63
C ILE A 78 2.38 -1.50 -9.49
N SER A 79 2.18 -0.34 -10.11
CA SER A 79 0.94 0.40 -9.93
C SER A 79 0.52 1.22 -11.15
N THR A 80 -0.76 1.54 -11.21
CA THR A 80 -1.32 2.57 -12.10
C THR A 80 -1.64 3.87 -11.35
N ALA A 81 -1.12 4.02 -10.13
CA ALA A 81 -1.48 5.09 -9.21
C ALA A 81 -0.85 6.46 -9.51
N GLY A 82 -0.35 6.69 -10.73
CA GLY A 82 0.20 7.98 -11.16
C GLY A 82 -0.71 9.18 -10.86
N PRO A 83 -2.01 9.15 -11.19
CA PRO A 83 -2.95 10.23 -10.89
C PRO A 83 -3.16 10.39 -9.39
N MET A 84 -3.33 9.28 -8.66
CA MET A 84 -3.48 9.28 -7.20
C MET A 84 -2.28 9.96 -6.52
N ILE A 85 -1.05 9.56 -6.87
CA ILE A 85 0.17 10.16 -6.31
C ILE A 85 0.30 11.63 -6.72
N THR A 86 -0.06 11.98 -7.95
CA THR A 86 -0.08 13.38 -8.41
C THR A 86 -1.06 14.20 -7.58
N TYR A 87 -2.25 13.68 -7.28
CA TYR A 87 -3.21 14.35 -6.41
C TYR A 87 -2.66 14.56 -4.99
N ILE A 88 -2.07 13.52 -4.40
CA ILE A 88 -1.47 13.59 -3.06
C ILE A 88 -0.36 14.66 -3.03
N VAL A 89 0.59 14.61 -3.98
CA VAL A 89 1.79 15.46 -3.96
C VAL A 89 1.49 16.92 -4.28
N TYR A 90 0.66 17.19 -5.29
CA TYR A 90 0.46 18.55 -5.81
C TYR A 90 -0.82 19.21 -5.30
N GLY A 91 -1.73 18.44 -4.72
CA GLY A 91 -2.97 18.91 -4.16
C GLY A 91 -4.05 19.27 -5.17
N PRO A 92 -5.30 19.43 -4.71
CA PRO A 92 -6.48 19.55 -5.56
C PRO A 92 -6.41 20.74 -6.52
N GLY A 93 -5.87 21.88 -6.08
CA GLY A 93 -5.79 23.09 -6.89
C GLY A 93 -4.87 22.94 -8.10
N LYS A 94 -3.66 22.38 -7.91
CA LYS A 94 -2.73 22.14 -9.02
C LYS A 94 -3.17 20.95 -9.86
N TYR A 95 -3.70 19.91 -9.22
CA TYR A 95 -4.21 18.72 -9.89
C TYR A 95 -5.33 19.04 -10.88
N ALA A 96 -6.30 19.88 -10.49
CA ALA A 96 -7.41 20.28 -11.36
C ALA A 96 -6.95 20.91 -12.68
N ASN A 97 -5.81 21.61 -12.69
CA ASN A 97 -5.26 22.24 -13.90
C ASN A 97 -4.65 21.24 -14.88
N VAL A 98 -4.38 20.01 -14.45
CA VAL A 98 -3.72 18.98 -15.27
C VAL A 98 -4.54 17.71 -15.43
N ALA A 99 -5.63 17.55 -14.68
CA ALA A 99 -6.45 16.34 -14.66
C ALA A 99 -6.91 15.91 -16.05
N SER A 100 -7.33 16.86 -16.91
CA SER A 100 -7.73 16.57 -18.30
C SER A 100 -6.58 16.16 -19.23
N LYS A 101 -5.34 16.21 -18.75
CA LYS A 101 -4.12 15.90 -19.50
C LYS A 101 -3.33 14.75 -18.88
N ILE A 102 -3.81 14.18 -17.77
CA ILE A 102 -3.16 13.07 -17.07
C ILE A 102 -3.03 11.84 -17.98
N ASP A 103 -4.04 11.56 -18.80
CA ASP A 103 -4.03 10.44 -19.77
C ASP A 103 -3.03 10.67 -20.91
N LEU A 104 -2.59 11.91 -21.13
CA LEU A 104 -1.51 12.23 -22.06
C LEU A 104 -0.14 11.99 -21.41
N VAL A 105 -0.04 12.11 -20.08
CA VAL A 105 1.25 12.02 -19.37
C VAL A 105 1.56 10.59 -18.93
N PHE A 106 0.55 9.82 -18.56
CA PHE A 106 0.70 8.44 -18.10
C PHE A 106 0.21 7.44 -19.14
N ASN A 107 1.14 6.68 -19.73
CA ASN A 107 0.81 5.67 -20.72
C ASN A 107 0.46 4.33 -20.04
N TYR A 108 -0.82 4.10 -19.76
CA TYR A 108 -1.30 2.86 -19.15
C TYR A 108 -1.34 1.64 -20.09
N THR A 109 -1.07 1.83 -21.39
CA THR A 109 -0.95 0.69 -22.34
C THR A 109 0.35 -0.10 -22.17
N LYS A 110 1.33 0.47 -21.46
CA LYS A 110 2.60 -0.17 -21.10
C LYS A 110 2.88 0.10 -19.62
N ILE A 111 2.34 -0.75 -18.75
CA ILE A 111 2.68 -0.71 -17.32
C ILE A 111 4.19 -0.88 -17.21
N GLU A 112 4.87 0.10 -16.61
CA GLU A 112 6.28 -0.09 -16.30
C GLU A 112 6.40 -1.16 -15.22
N PRO A 113 7.10 -2.28 -15.48
CA PRO A 113 7.40 -3.22 -14.43
C PRO A 113 8.23 -2.49 -13.36
N ASN A 114 7.77 -2.56 -12.11
CA ASN A 114 8.46 -2.05 -10.93
C ASN A 114 8.61 -0.51 -10.85
N ASN A 115 7.47 0.19 -10.86
CA ASN A 115 7.42 1.63 -10.70
C ASN A 115 7.41 2.08 -9.23
N GLY A 116 7.45 1.19 -8.24
CA GLY A 116 7.49 1.58 -6.82
C GLY A 116 8.11 0.56 -5.91
N GLU A 117 8.25 0.94 -4.65
CA GLU A 117 8.71 0.06 -3.58
C GLU A 117 7.87 0.30 -2.32
N TRP A 118 7.81 -0.68 -1.44
CA TRP A 118 7.12 -0.57 -0.16
C TRP A 118 7.90 -1.29 0.94
N PHE A 119 7.91 -0.71 2.15
CA PHE A 119 8.68 -1.22 3.27
C PHE A 119 7.83 -1.20 4.52
N ILE A 120 7.85 -2.28 5.28
CA ILE A 120 7.10 -2.44 6.53
C ILE A 120 7.95 -3.23 7.50
N ASP A 121 7.84 -2.94 8.79
CA ASP A 121 8.52 -3.71 9.83
C ASP A 121 7.91 -5.10 10.00
N ASP A 122 8.64 -5.99 10.66
CA ASP A 122 8.18 -7.35 10.91
C ASP A 122 7.06 -7.40 11.96
N GLY A 123 6.20 -8.40 11.86
CA GLY A 123 5.07 -8.61 12.77
C GLY A 123 3.79 -7.88 12.35
N VAL A 124 2.94 -7.57 13.33
CA VAL A 124 1.67 -6.85 13.13
C VAL A 124 1.90 -5.39 13.48
N VAL A 125 1.98 -4.57 12.44
CA VAL A 125 2.19 -3.12 12.52
C VAL A 125 1.12 -2.38 11.70
N ASP A 126 0.91 -1.11 12.00
CA ASP A 126 -0.14 -0.25 11.43
C ASP A 126 0.42 0.88 10.54
N ARG A 127 1.73 0.88 10.29
CA ARG A 127 2.44 1.91 9.53
C ARG A 127 3.44 1.28 8.58
N PHE A 128 3.57 1.86 7.39
CA PHE A 128 4.53 1.42 6.38
C PHE A 128 5.07 2.62 5.57
N THR A 129 6.14 2.38 4.84
CA THR A 129 6.71 3.33 3.88
C THR A 129 6.34 2.93 2.46
N PHE A 130 5.89 3.89 1.66
CA PHE A 130 5.58 3.70 0.25
C PHE A 130 6.43 4.64 -0.61
N GLU A 131 7.05 4.12 -1.66
CA GLU A 131 7.81 4.90 -2.63
C GLU A 131 7.27 4.69 -4.04
N MET A 132 7.03 5.79 -4.76
CA MET A 132 6.59 5.76 -6.15
C MET A 132 7.47 6.57 -7.09
N ARG A 133 7.81 5.95 -8.21
CA ARG A 133 8.63 6.49 -9.28
C ARG A 133 7.71 7.08 -10.34
N LEU A 134 7.78 8.40 -10.49
CA LEU A 134 7.22 9.07 -11.66
C LEU A 134 8.35 9.27 -12.67
N ARG A 135 8.30 8.51 -13.76
CA ARG A 135 9.23 8.63 -14.89
C ARG A 135 8.57 9.41 -16.03
N ASN A 136 9.38 10.17 -16.76
CA ASN A 136 8.97 10.71 -18.04
C ASN A 136 8.79 9.58 -19.06
N LEU A 137 7.54 9.19 -19.29
CA LEU A 137 7.14 8.32 -20.39
C LEU A 137 7.16 9.15 -21.68
N SER A 138 8.34 9.49 -22.18
CA SER A 138 8.50 10.23 -23.44
C SER A 138 7.88 9.43 -24.59
N VAL A 139 6.60 9.67 -24.87
CA VAL A 139 5.86 9.12 -26.01
C VAL A 139 5.77 10.23 -27.07
N PRO A 140 6.24 10.00 -28.31
CA PRO A 140 6.10 10.97 -29.39
C PRO A 140 4.63 11.39 -29.59
N GLY A 141 4.35 12.70 -29.51
CA GLY A 141 3.00 13.26 -29.72
C GLY A 141 2.14 13.42 -28.45
N LEU A 142 2.64 13.01 -27.27
CA LEU A 142 1.99 13.25 -25.99
C LEU A 142 2.73 14.31 -25.15
N THR A 143 1.99 15.00 -24.27
CA THR A 143 2.56 15.93 -23.29
C THR A 143 3.53 15.18 -22.37
N SER A 144 4.79 15.62 -22.30
CA SER A 144 5.80 14.96 -21.47
C SER A 144 5.59 15.23 -19.98
N LEU A 145 6.11 14.35 -19.10
CA LEU A 145 6.15 14.61 -17.65
C LEU A 145 6.79 15.97 -17.35
N GLN A 146 7.78 16.39 -18.15
CA GLN A 146 8.41 17.69 -18.01
C GLN A 146 7.43 18.87 -18.20
N GLU A 147 6.51 18.78 -19.16
CA GLU A 147 5.48 19.80 -19.37
C GLU A 147 4.47 19.81 -18.21
N MET A 148 4.13 18.64 -17.68
CA MET A 148 3.30 18.53 -16.47
C MET A 148 3.98 19.15 -15.25
N LEU A 149 5.25 18.83 -15.01
CA LEU A 149 6.04 19.37 -13.90
C LEU A 149 6.17 20.90 -13.99
N LYS A 150 6.32 21.46 -15.19
CA LYS A 150 6.29 22.91 -15.41
C LYS A 150 4.96 23.53 -14.98
N TRP A 151 3.82 22.88 -15.24
CA TRP A 151 2.50 23.36 -14.76
C TRP A 151 2.40 23.36 -13.23
N PHE A 152 3.16 22.50 -12.56
CA PHE A 152 3.25 22.47 -11.10
C PHE A 152 4.28 23.45 -10.51
N GLY A 153 5.01 24.17 -11.36
CA GLY A 153 6.10 25.05 -10.96
C GLY A 153 7.39 24.31 -10.61
N VAL A 154 7.52 23.04 -11.03
CA VAL A 154 8.73 22.23 -10.83
C VAL A 154 9.62 22.38 -12.05
N TYR A 155 10.77 23.03 -11.86
CA TYR A 155 11.75 23.21 -12.92
C TYR A 155 12.79 22.09 -12.87
N THR A 156 12.70 21.14 -13.80
CA THR A 156 13.75 20.14 -14.02
C THR A 156 14.52 20.46 -15.30
N PRO A 157 15.84 20.74 -15.21
CA PRO A 157 16.65 21.04 -16.40
C PRO A 157 16.95 19.80 -17.26
N ILE A 158 16.60 18.58 -16.81
CA ILE A 158 17.02 17.31 -17.42
C ILE A 158 15.79 16.45 -17.76
N LEU A 159 15.70 16.01 -19.02
CA LEU A 159 14.53 15.38 -19.65
C LEU A 159 14.26 13.92 -19.29
N ASN A 160 15.21 13.21 -18.67
CA ASN A 160 15.20 11.74 -18.55
C ASN A 160 15.22 11.21 -17.11
N GLU A 161 14.98 12.06 -16.12
CA GLU A 161 15.10 11.66 -14.71
C GLU A 161 13.77 11.12 -14.13
N VAL A 162 13.91 10.16 -13.23
CA VAL A 162 12.82 9.58 -12.44
C VAL A 162 12.73 10.40 -11.16
N ILE A 163 11.53 10.90 -10.85
CA ILE A 163 11.25 11.52 -9.56
C ILE A 163 10.67 10.47 -8.63
N TYR A 164 11.29 10.31 -7.48
CA TYR A 164 10.87 9.42 -6.41
C TYR A 164 10.03 10.20 -5.42
N HIS A 165 8.84 9.68 -5.13
CA HIS A 165 7.92 10.18 -4.13
C HIS A 165 7.82 9.17 -3.02
N LYS A 166 8.47 9.46 -1.90
CA LYS A 166 8.52 8.59 -0.74
C LYS A 166 7.65 9.16 0.36
N PHE A 167 6.77 8.32 0.89
CA PHE A 167 5.85 8.60 1.97
C PHE A 167 6.20 7.66 3.12
N TYR A 168 6.64 8.23 4.23
CA TYR A 168 6.95 7.50 5.46
C TYR A 168 5.73 7.50 6.37
N ASP A 169 5.58 6.44 7.17
CA ASP A 169 4.53 6.32 8.17
C ASP A 169 3.12 6.48 7.59
N VAL A 170 2.88 5.93 6.39
CA VAL A 170 1.54 5.77 5.83
C VAL A 170 0.81 4.75 6.70
N LYS A 171 -0.36 5.12 7.20
CA LYS A 171 -1.15 4.22 8.04
C LYS A 171 -1.81 3.16 7.19
N VAL A 172 -1.80 1.92 7.68
CA VAL A 172 -2.47 0.78 7.06
C VAL A 172 -3.40 0.11 8.06
N ILE A 173 -4.62 -0.16 7.63
CA ILE A 173 -5.60 -0.95 8.38
C ILE A 173 -6.06 -2.08 7.46
N ILE A 174 -6.07 -3.32 7.95
CA ILE A 174 -6.57 -4.47 7.18
C ILE A 174 -7.76 -5.02 7.96
N ASP A 175 -8.89 -5.23 7.29
CA ASP A 175 -10.09 -5.77 7.96
C ASP A 175 -9.81 -7.22 8.41
N ASP A 176 -9.70 -7.44 9.72
CA ASP A 176 -9.44 -8.76 10.31
C ASP A 176 -10.54 -9.79 10.07
N ARG A 177 -11.73 -9.35 9.63
CA ARG A 177 -12.83 -10.23 9.23
C ARG A 177 -12.81 -10.52 7.73
N LYS A 178 -12.10 -9.70 6.95
CA LYS A 178 -12.02 -9.73 5.50
C LYS A 178 -10.65 -9.22 5.04
N ASP A 179 -9.67 -10.12 4.93
CA ASP A 179 -8.35 -9.83 4.33
C ASP A 179 -8.39 -9.36 2.86
N SER A 180 -9.59 -9.18 2.31
CA SER A 180 -9.85 -8.57 1.02
C SER A 180 -10.02 -7.04 1.07
N ILE A 181 -10.01 -6.40 2.25
CA ILE A 181 -10.15 -4.95 2.38
C ILE A 181 -8.98 -4.39 3.19
N MET A 182 -8.34 -3.37 2.63
CA MET A 182 -7.24 -2.64 3.24
C MET A 182 -7.49 -1.14 3.09
N GLU A 183 -7.18 -0.36 4.11
CA GLU A 183 -7.24 1.10 4.06
C GLU A 183 -5.85 1.70 4.20
N TRP A 184 -5.53 2.64 3.34
CA TRP A 184 -4.34 3.49 3.44
C TRP A 184 -4.74 4.89 3.81
N GLU A 185 -4.10 5.45 4.83
CA GLU A 185 -4.36 6.82 5.28
C GLU A 185 -3.04 7.60 5.31
N PHE A 186 -3.03 8.68 4.53
CA PHE A 186 -1.97 9.69 4.47
C PHE A 186 -2.37 10.78 5.46
N ASP A 187 -2.05 10.58 6.73
CA ASP A 187 -2.48 11.43 7.86
C ASP A 187 -1.36 12.37 8.32
N ASP A 188 -1.59 13.11 9.41
CA ASP A 188 -0.62 14.07 9.96
C ASP A 188 0.68 13.45 10.49
N SER A 189 0.73 12.14 10.70
CA SER A 189 1.97 11.43 11.05
C SER A 189 2.77 11.03 9.81
N THR A 190 2.15 10.99 8.63
CA THR A 190 2.85 10.71 7.38
C THR A 190 3.76 11.89 7.02
N THR A 191 5.03 11.57 6.72
CA THR A 191 6.02 12.54 6.23
C THR A 191 6.47 12.17 4.81
N THR A 192 7.07 13.11 4.08
CA THR A 192 7.46 12.85 2.68
C THR A 192 8.88 13.26 2.35
N LYS A 193 9.41 12.62 1.31
CA LYS A 193 10.64 13.01 0.65
C LYS A 193 10.47 12.91 -0.85
N TYR A 194 10.84 13.97 -1.55
CA TYR A 194 10.84 14.02 -3.02
C TYR A 194 12.26 14.22 -3.51
N TYR A 195 12.71 13.34 -4.39
CA TYR A 195 14.11 13.33 -4.82
C TYR A 195 14.28 12.70 -6.19
N MET A 196 15.43 12.96 -6.81
CA MET A 196 15.92 12.29 -8.02
C MET A 196 17.18 11.50 -7.64
N LYS A 197 17.57 10.53 -8.47
CA LYS A 197 18.86 9.85 -8.32
C LYS A 197 19.79 10.28 -9.45
N ASP A 198 21.03 10.62 -9.13
CA ASP A 198 22.02 10.96 -10.16
C ASP A 198 22.63 9.71 -10.82
N GLY A 199 23.57 9.90 -11.75
CA GLY A 199 24.22 8.80 -12.48
C GLY A 199 25.00 7.81 -11.61
N ARG A 200 25.22 8.09 -10.31
CA ARG A 200 25.82 7.19 -9.33
C ARG A 200 24.78 6.51 -8.43
N GLY A 201 23.51 6.86 -8.60
CA GLY A 201 22.41 6.40 -7.74
C GLY A 201 22.24 7.23 -6.46
N GLU A 202 22.99 8.33 -6.28
CA GLU A 202 22.90 9.18 -5.10
C GLU A 202 21.66 10.06 -5.14
N GLU A 203 21.00 10.21 -4.01
CA GLU A 203 19.78 11.01 -3.89
C GLU A 203 20.08 12.51 -3.98
N ARG A 204 19.30 13.22 -4.80
CA ARG A 204 19.31 14.68 -4.92
C ARG A 204 17.92 15.22 -4.66
N ALA A 205 17.81 16.09 -3.66
CA ALA A 205 16.56 16.77 -3.36
C ALA A 205 16.09 17.62 -4.55
N ILE A 206 14.77 17.75 -4.69
CA ILE A 206 14.15 18.62 -5.68
C ILE A 206 13.42 19.78 -5.01
N THR A 207 13.07 20.81 -5.77
CA THR A 207 12.43 22.05 -5.27
C THR A 207 10.97 21.88 -4.84
N LEU A 208 10.47 20.65 -4.75
CA LEU A 208 9.12 20.39 -4.27
C LEU A 208 9.07 20.49 -2.75
N ASN A 209 8.07 21.21 -2.25
CA ASN A 209 7.83 21.30 -0.82
C ASN A 209 7.36 19.95 -0.28
N THR A 210 8.15 19.36 0.62
CA THR A 210 7.86 18.09 1.29
C THR A 210 6.78 18.23 2.38
N ASP A 211 6.51 19.46 2.81
CA ASP A 211 5.63 19.72 3.96
C ASP A 211 4.16 19.93 3.55
N SER A 212 3.85 19.94 2.26
CA SER A 212 2.52 20.35 1.74
C SER A 212 1.90 19.32 0.79
N PHE A 213 1.73 18.09 1.24
CA PHE A 213 0.94 17.08 0.52
C PHE A 213 -0.49 16.98 1.06
N SER A 214 -1.38 16.44 0.25
CA SER A 214 -2.79 16.27 0.62
C SER A 214 -2.95 15.08 1.56
N ARG A 215 -3.64 15.31 2.67
CA ARG A 215 -4.13 14.21 3.50
C ARG A 215 -5.31 13.52 2.81
N CYS A 216 -5.24 12.21 2.73
CA CYS A 216 -6.20 11.39 1.98
C CYS A 216 -6.36 10.01 2.62
N ARG A 217 -7.53 9.40 2.41
CA ARG A 217 -7.80 8.01 2.78
C ARG A 217 -8.26 7.22 1.55
N PHE A 218 -7.69 6.05 1.35
CA PHE A 218 -7.99 5.16 0.23
C PHE A 218 -8.43 3.80 0.76
N VAL A 219 -9.53 3.27 0.24
CA VAL A 219 -9.98 1.90 0.53
C VAL A 219 -9.63 1.05 -0.68
N LEU A 220 -8.91 -0.03 -0.41
CA LEU A 220 -8.40 -0.97 -1.38
C LEU A 220 -9.09 -2.32 -1.23
N THR A 221 -9.56 -2.86 -2.36
CA THR A 221 -10.15 -4.20 -2.43
C THR A 221 -9.18 -5.16 -3.12
N LYS A 222 -8.91 -6.31 -2.48
CA LYS A 222 -8.03 -7.35 -3.01
C LYS A 222 -8.64 -8.00 -4.25
N ARG A 223 -7.83 -8.20 -5.28
CA ARG A 223 -8.21 -8.84 -6.54
C ARG A 223 -7.45 -10.15 -6.70
N VAL A 224 -8.13 -11.15 -7.26
CA VAL A 224 -7.55 -12.47 -7.57
C VAL A 224 -6.80 -12.46 -8.91
N LYS A 225 -7.07 -11.44 -9.75
CA LYS A 225 -6.46 -11.27 -11.08
C LYS A 225 -5.15 -10.51 -10.98
N ASP A 226 -4.31 -10.66 -11.98
CA ASP A 226 -3.11 -9.85 -12.16
C ASP A 226 -3.48 -8.40 -12.50
N LEU A 227 -2.57 -7.46 -12.21
CA LEU A 227 -2.80 -6.03 -12.44
C LEU A 227 -3.11 -5.72 -13.92
N THR A 228 -2.45 -6.42 -14.86
CA THR A 228 -2.68 -6.27 -16.30
C THR A 228 -4.10 -6.68 -16.71
N ASP A 229 -4.62 -7.77 -16.12
CA ASP A 229 -6.00 -8.21 -16.40
C ASP A 229 -7.01 -7.21 -15.84
N LEU A 230 -6.75 -6.66 -14.65
CA LEU A 230 -7.59 -5.63 -14.05
C LEU A 230 -7.70 -4.39 -14.95
N ILE A 231 -6.57 -3.97 -15.52
CA ILE A 231 -6.49 -2.84 -16.45
C ILE A 231 -7.24 -3.12 -17.74
N ARG A 232 -7.05 -4.31 -18.32
CA ARG A 232 -7.74 -4.70 -19.56
C ARG A 232 -9.25 -4.69 -19.35
N ASP A 233 -9.72 -5.23 -18.24
CA ASP A 233 -11.16 -5.36 -17.97
C ASP A 233 -11.83 -4.00 -17.77
N ALA A 234 -11.12 -3.02 -17.20
CA ALA A 234 -11.65 -1.66 -17.02
C ALA A 234 -11.51 -0.76 -18.26
N SER A 235 -10.76 -1.21 -19.27
CA SER A 235 -10.63 -0.51 -20.57
C SER A 235 -11.71 -0.92 -21.60
N ASN A 236 -12.53 -1.93 -21.28
CA ASN A 236 -13.60 -2.45 -22.12
C ASN A 236 -14.98 -1.97 -21.64
#